data_AF-A0A3M1VPV5-F1
#
_entry.id   AF-A0A3M1VPV5-F1
#
_cell.length_a   1.000
_cell.length_b   1.000
_cell.length_c   1.000
_cell.angle_alpha   90.00
_cell.angle_beta   90.00
_cell.angle_gamma   90.00
#
_symmetry.space_group_name_H-M   'P 1'
#
loop_
_entity.id
_entity.type
_entity.pdbx_description
1 polymer ?
#
loop_
_entity_poly.entity_id
_entity_poly.type
_entity_poly.pdbx_seq_one_letter_code
_entity_poly.pdbx_strand_id
1 'polypeptide(L)'
;MPKIRVSLPLEISLEELLAQRQHFGKGAISSINFSYDQLVLHTLSESYSIGPQGQYKRIYHYHIRKTAGRFVHYSFFNLDKDFENPGDLYRALSEASNAGHGLLNGTKLFLGWNVQALERGLYYYGFSHEPMHKIKIPPATFTLTVLRDPVERFLSHYKMLIQFKEENIDHPCMQTEGPWLGNSIYDFIERIPKEHALNQIYMFSENFSVDEAYRNITGLSHYMFQSDLQTGMKQLGQKLGINFEDVGLVGAGSKKKLHLPDDALQKLHKLLEPEYELLERLRNNSTEHRSYLTCTDQQEKMQLL
;
A
#
# COMPACT_ATOMS: atom_id res chain seq x y z
N MET A 1 17.89 21.84 4.49
CA MET A 1 18.33 21.83 3.07
C MET A 1 17.50 22.85 2.29
N PRO A 2 18.09 23.64 1.38
CA PRO A 2 17.34 24.60 0.59
C PRO A 2 16.44 23.85 -0.40
N LYS A 3 15.14 24.16 -0.40
CA LYS A 3 14.19 23.66 -1.40
C LYS A 3 14.42 24.45 -2.69
N ILE A 4 15.16 23.90 -3.64
CA ILE A 4 15.31 24.48 -4.97
C ILE A 4 13.98 24.27 -5.70
N ARG A 5 13.21 25.33 -5.90
CA ARG A 5 12.06 25.35 -6.82
C ARG A 5 12.59 25.73 -8.20
N VAL A 6 12.67 24.76 -9.09
CA VAL A 6 12.94 25.02 -10.52
C VAL A 6 11.59 25.22 -11.20
N SER A 7 11.32 26.41 -11.73
CA SER A 7 10.25 26.61 -12.71
C SER A 7 10.79 26.21 -14.07
N LEU A 8 10.27 25.13 -14.63
CA LEU A 8 10.70 24.64 -15.94
C LEU A 8 9.97 25.42 -17.06
N PRO A 9 10.66 25.87 -18.13
CA PRO A 9 10.01 26.41 -19.33
C PRO A 9 9.04 25.39 -19.98
N LEU A 10 8.04 25.90 -20.69
CA LEU A 10 6.90 25.15 -21.25
C LEU A 10 7.23 24.13 -22.35
N GLU A 11 8.48 24.07 -22.82
CA GLU A 11 8.92 23.17 -23.89
C GLU A 11 10.28 22.57 -23.53
N ILE A 12 10.30 21.58 -22.64
CA ILE A 12 11.49 20.78 -22.37
C ILE A 12 11.21 19.38 -22.86
N SER A 13 12.04 18.88 -23.78
CA SER A 13 12.01 17.48 -24.21
C SER A 13 12.29 16.54 -23.03
N LEU A 14 11.85 15.29 -23.12
CA LEU A 14 12.18 14.31 -22.08
C LEU A 14 13.70 14.16 -21.94
N GLU A 15 14.44 14.21 -23.05
CA GLU A 15 15.91 14.20 -23.03
C GLU A 15 16.49 15.42 -22.30
N GLU A 16 15.97 16.63 -22.51
CA GLU A 16 16.45 17.83 -21.80
C GLU A 16 16.11 17.80 -20.31
N LEU A 17 14.94 17.26 -19.93
CA LEU A 17 14.58 17.10 -18.53
C LEU A 17 15.50 16.08 -17.83
N LEU A 18 15.84 15.00 -18.53
CA LEU A 18 16.81 14.01 -18.07
C LEU A 18 18.25 14.55 -18.10
N ALA A 19 18.61 15.40 -19.06
CA ALA A 19 19.94 16.00 -19.18
C ALA A 19 20.19 17.10 -18.14
N GLN A 20 19.19 17.95 -17.87
CA GLN A 20 19.22 18.89 -16.76
C GLN A 20 19.40 18.16 -15.42
N ARG A 21 18.94 16.90 -15.31
CA ARG A 21 19.15 16.02 -14.16
C ARG A 21 20.54 15.44 -14.01
N GLN A 22 21.30 15.26 -15.09
CA GLN A 22 22.72 14.89 -14.96
C GLN A 22 23.51 15.97 -14.19
N HIS A 23 23.02 17.22 -14.13
CA HIS A 23 23.63 18.28 -13.33
C HIS A 23 23.22 18.27 -11.84
N PHE A 24 22.16 17.55 -11.45
CA PHE A 24 21.69 17.52 -10.05
C PHE A 24 22.38 16.43 -9.18
N GLY A 25 23.32 15.67 -9.74
CA GLY A 25 24.03 14.59 -9.03
C GLY A 25 23.18 13.32 -8.87
N LYS A 26 23.85 12.18 -8.65
CA LYS A 26 23.17 10.92 -8.26
C LYS A 26 22.37 11.16 -6.97
N GLY A 27 21.10 10.73 -6.94
CA GLY A 27 20.22 10.85 -5.77
C GLY A 27 19.35 12.11 -5.69
N ALA A 28 19.26 12.91 -6.76
CA ALA A 28 18.41 14.11 -6.76
C ALA A 28 16.90 13.77 -6.74
N ILE A 29 16.25 14.08 -5.61
CA ILE A 29 14.80 14.05 -5.44
C ILE A 29 14.23 15.36 -6.00
N SER A 30 13.37 15.29 -7.04
CA SER A 30 12.54 16.44 -7.41
C SER A 30 11.07 16.16 -7.10
N SER A 31 10.47 17.06 -6.33
CA SER A 31 9.02 17.18 -6.27
C SER A 31 8.51 17.60 -7.64
N ILE A 32 7.46 16.96 -8.14
CA ILE A 32 6.89 17.25 -9.47
C ILE A 32 5.73 18.23 -9.34
N ASN A 33 5.60 19.17 -10.28
CA ASN A 33 4.40 19.98 -10.35
C ASN A 33 3.48 19.48 -11.48
N PHE A 34 2.47 18.69 -11.10
CA PHE A 34 1.50 18.12 -12.03
C PHE A 34 0.70 19.13 -12.87
N SER A 35 0.71 20.43 -12.55
CA SER A 35 0.06 21.44 -13.40
C SER A 35 0.91 21.85 -14.60
N TYR A 36 2.24 21.84 -14.48
CA TYR A 36 3.15 22.32 -15.52
C TYR A 36 3.75 21.17 -16.34
N ASP A 37 3.95 20.00 -15.73
CA ASP A 37 4.74 18.94 -16.35
C ASP A 37 3.89 17.90 -17.11
N GLN A 38 2.61 18.15 -17.38
CA GLN A 38 1.67 17.10 -17.82
C GLN A 38 2.11 16.36 -19.09
N LEU A 39 2.59 17.07 -20.10
CA LEU A 39 3.02 16.46 -21.36
C LEU A 39 4.25 15.56 -21.15
N VAL A 40 5.23 16.03 -20.39
CA VAL A 40 6.45 15.27 -20.07
C VAL A 40 6.09 14.02 -19.26
N LEU A 41 5.24 14.17 -18.23
CA LEU A 41 4.81 13.05 -17.39
C LEU A 41 4.00 12.02 -18.18
N HIS A 42 3.16 12.48 -19.10
CA HIS A 42 2.40 11.59 -19.98
C HIS A 42 3.35 10.77 -20.86
N THR A 43 4.25 11.44 -21.59
CA THR A 43 5.28 10.79 -22.43
C THR A 43 6.10 9.79 -21.62
N LEU A 44 6.54 10.17 -20.42
CA LEU A 44 7.27 9.27 -19.53
C LEU A 44 6.42 8.05 -19.13
N SER A 45 5.16 8.27 -18.74
CA SER A 45 4.28 7.17 -18.32
C SER A 45 3.96 6.17 -19.43
N GLU A 46 3.89 6.63 -20.68
CA GLU A 46 3.65 5.78 -21.85
C GLU A 46 4.92 5.02 -22.28
N SER A 47 6.10 5.51 -21.89
CA SER A 47 7.38 4.84 -22.16
C SER A 47 7.60 3.58 -21.32
N TYR A 48 6.89 3.44 -20.20
CA TYR A 48 7.05 2.27 -19.33
C TYR A 48 6.62 0.98 -20.05
N SER A 49 7.37 -0.08 -19.74
CA SER A 49 7.15 -1.44 -20.24
C SER A 49 7.41 -2.39 -19.09
N ILE A 50 6.34 -2.81 -18.42
CA ILE A 50 6.38 -3.58 -17.17
C ILE A 50 5.82 -4.98 -17.42
N GLY A 51 6.46 -5.99 -16.82
CA GLY A 51 6.13 -7.41 -17.01
C GLY A 51 6.95 -8.05 -18.14
N PRO A 52 6.96 -9.40 -18.23
CA PRO A 52 7.81 -10.13 -19.18
C PRO A 52 7.61 -9.76 -20.66
N GLN A 53 6.44 -9.25 -21.02
CA GLN A 53 6.11 -8.86 -22.40
C GLN A 53 5.79 -7.36 -22.51
N GLY A 54 6.07 -6.56 -21.47
CA GLY A 54 5.76 -5.14 -21.47
C GLY A 54 4.26 -4.83 -21.51
N GLN A 55 3.41 -5.77 -21.08
CA GLN A 55 1.96 -5.64 -21.20
C GLN A 55 1.35 -4.59 -20.27
N TYR A 56 2.11 -4.11 -19.27
CA TYR A 56 1.67 -3.09 -18.33
C TYR A 56 2.47 -1.80 -18.52
N LYS A 57 1.78 -0.67 -18.35
CA LYS A 57 2.37 0.67 -18.33
C LYS A 57 2.66 1.15 -16.92
N ARG A 58 2.00 0.58 -15.92
CA ARG A 58 2.05 1.08 -14.55
C ARG A 58 1.65 0.01 -13.55
N ILE A 59 1.99 0.25 -12.29
CA ILE A 59 1.68 -0.64 -11.17
C ILE A 59 0.88 0.15 -10.14
N TYR A 60 -0.28 -0.36 -9.73
CA TYR A 60 -1.13 0.26 -8.73
C TYR A 60 -1.38 -0.67 -7.55
N HIS A 61 -1.09 -0.19 -6.35
CA HIS A 61 -1.36 -0.89 -5.10
C HIS A 61 -2.59 -0.30 -4.40
N TYR A 62 -3.67 -1.10 -4.34
CA TYR A 62 -4.80 -0.86 -3.44
C TYR A 62 -4.33 -1.10 -2.00
N HIS A 63 -3.77 -0.06 -1.39
CA HIS A 63 -3.12 -0.15 -0.09
C HIS A 63 -4.16 -0.17 1.02
N ILE A 64 -4.45 -1.35 1.54
CA ILE A 64 -5.26 -1.51 2.75
C ILE A 64 -4.42 -1.09 3.96
N ARG A 65 -4.99 -0.29 4.87
CA ARG A 65 -4.23 0.11 6.06
C ARG A 65 -3.92 -1.10 6.94
N LYS A 66 -2.70 -1.11 7.46
CA LYS A 66 -2.18 -2.10 8.42
C LYS A 66 -1.98 -3.51 7.87
N THR A 67 -1.84 -3.66 6.56
CA THR A 67 -1.55 -4.94 5.88
C THR A 67 -0.12 -5.00 5.32
N ALA A 68 0.84 -4.36 6.01
CA ALA A 68 2.24 -4.29 5.59
C ALA A 68 2.51 -3.52 4.27
N GLY A 69 1.62 -2.63 3.82
CA GLY A 69 1.86 -1.84 2.61
C GLY A 69 3.13 -0.97 2.64
N ARG A 70 3.59 -0.53 3.81
CA ARG A 70 4.90 0.15 3.95
C ARG A 70 6.05 -0.71 3.41
N PHE A 71 6.05 -2.01 3.72
CA PHE A 71 7.06 -2.94 3.21
C PHE A 71 7.03 -3.00 1.69
N VAL A 72 5.84 -3.19 1.11
CA VAL A 72 5.65 -3.21 -0.35
C VAL A 72 6.18 -1.94 -1.00
N HIS A 73 5.84 -0.78 -0.43
CA HIS A 73 6.30 0.52 -0.97
C HIS A 73 7.82 0.62 -0.93
N TYR A 74 8.43 0.20 0.17
CA TYR A 74 9.89 0.22 0.31
C TYR A 74 10.56 -0.71 -0.70
N SER A 75 9.99 -1.89 -0.97
CA SER A 75 10.48 -2.79 -2.01
C SER A 75 10.47 -2.13 -3.40
N PHE A 76 9.43 -1.35 -3.72
CA PHE A 76 9.37 -0.60 -4.98
C PHE A 76 10.34 0.58 -5.01
N PHE A 77 10.51 1.29 -3.90
CA PHE A 77 11.44 2.42 -3.81
C PHE A 77 12.90 1.97 -3.89
N ASN A 78 13.21 0.76 -3.43
CA ASN A 78 14.54 0.18 -3.48
C ASN A 78 14.92 -0.38 -4.86
N LEU A 79 14.08 -0.22 -5.88
CA LEU A 79 14.39 -0.66 -7.24
C LEU A 79 15.46 0.21 -7.92
N ASP A 80 15.65 1.44 -7.46
CA ASP A 80 16.72 2.32 -7.92
C ASP A 80 17.73 2.52 -6.80
N LYS A 81 18.97 2.06 -7.02
CA LYS A 81 20.08 2.06 -6.05
C LYS A 81 20.65 3.46 -5.76
N ASP A 82 20.05 4.49 -6.33
CA ASP A 82 20.45 5.88 -6.11
C ASP A 82 20.06 6.41 -4.72
N PHE A 83 19.29 5.63 -3.94
CA PHE A 83 18.93 5.96 -2.55
C PHE A 83 19.43 4.91 -1.58
N GLU A 84 20.09 5.38 -0.51
CA GLU A 84 20.56 4.51 0.57
C GLU A 84 19.42 4.05 1.49
N ASN A 85 18.31 4.80 1.58
CA ASN A 85 17.22 4.53 2.51
C ASN A 85 15.81 4.75 1.90
N PRO A 86 15.04 3.68 1.64
CA PRO A 86 13.65 3.76 1.16
C PRO A 86 12.70 4.56 2.05
N GLY A 87 12.99 4.66 3.36
CA GLY A 87 12.20 5.44 4.31
C GLY A 87 12.27 6.95 4.07
N ASP A 88 13.41 7.45 3.59
CA ASP A 88 13.57 8.87 3.25
C ASP A 88 12.74 9.23 2.02
N LEU A 89 12.63 8.31 1.05
CA LEU A 89 11.79 8.48 -0.13
C LEU A 89 10.31 8.52 0.25
N TYR A 90 9.86 7.60 1.12
CA TYR A 90 8.48 7.62 1.62
C TYR A 90 8.15 8.91 2.38
N ARG A 91 9.07 9.38 3.22
CA ARG A 91 8.92 10.66 3.93
C ARG A 91 8.83 11.83 2.95
N ALA A 92 9.73 11.89 1.96
CA ALA A 92 9.72 12.93 0.93
C ALA A 92 8.40 12.94 0.14
N LEU A 93 7.87 11.76 -0.22
CA LEU A 93 6.58 11.63 -0.91
C LEU A 93 5.41 12.14 -0.05
N SER A 94 5.42 11.83 1.25
CA SER A 94 4.41 12.32 2.20
C SER A 94 4.48 13.83 2.40
N GLU A 95 5.68 14.40 2.45
CA GLU A 95 5.93 15.84 2.61
C GLU A 95 5.70 16.65 1.32
N ALA A 96 5.68 15.98 0.16
CA ALA A 96 5.42 16.57 -1.15
C ALA A 96 3.92 16.84 -1.41
N SER A 97 3.10 17.06 -0.38
CA SER A 97 1.66 17.32 -0.51
C SER A 97 1.36 18.51 -1.43
N ASN A 98 2.14 19.59 -1.30
CA ASN A 98 2.04 20.79 -2.16
C ASN A 98 2.45 20.54 -3.62
N ALA A 99 3.10 19.41 -3.89
CA ALA A 99 3.51 18.93 -5.21
C ALA A 99 2.66 17.72 -5.65
N GLY A 100 1.48 17.54 -5.03
CA GLY A 100 0.56 16.46 -5.39
C GLY A 100 1.12 15.07 -5.10
N HIS A 101 2.00 14.93 -4.10
CA HIS A 101 2.53 13.64 -3.62
C HIS A 101 3.18 12.78 -4.71
N GLY A 102 3.85 13.42 -5.68
CA GLY A 102 4.61 12.75 -6.72
C GLY A 102 6.12 12.91 -6.55
N LEU A 103 6.85 11.84 -6.85
CA LEU A 103 8.29 11.82 -6.78
C LEU A 103 8.90 11.08 -7.97
N LEU A 104 9.79 11.76 -8.70
CA LEU A 104 10.54 11.14 -9.80
C LEU A 104 11.95 10.78 -9.34
N ASN A 105 12.22 9.48 -9.26
CA ASN A 105 13.53 8.89 -8.96
C ASN A 105 14.05 8.16 -10.21
N GLY A 106 15.21 8.57 -10.71
CA GLY A 106 15.68 8.16 -12.04
C GLY A 106 14.64 8.48 -13.12
N THR A 107 14.19 7.44 -13.83
CA THR A 107 13.10 7.51 -14.81
C THR A 107 11.75 7.04 -14.25
N LYS A 108 11.67 6.67 -12.96
CA LYS A 108 10.45 6.10 -12.37
C LYS A 108 9.71 7.14 -11.53
N LEU A 109 8.43 7.35 -11.89
CA LEU A 109 7.53 8.21 -11.14
C LEU A 109 6.75 7.42 -10.09
N PHE A 110 6.99 7.73 -8.82
CA PHE A 110 6.26 7.23 -7.67
C PHE A 110 5.18 8.22 -7.24
N LEU A 111 3.95 7.74 -7.03
CA LEU A 111 2.81 8.59 -6.72
C LEU A 111 1.98 8.00 -5.58
N GLY A 112 1.72 8.79 -4.54
CA GLY A 112 0.88 8.40 -3.40
C GLY A 112 -0.30 9.36 -3.23
N TRP A 113 -1.46 8.89 -2.77
CA TRP A 113 -2.58 9.72 -2.26
C TRP A 113 -3.22 10.76 -3.20
N ASN A 114 -2.65 11.07 -4.37
CA ASN A 114 -3.21 12.01 -5.33
C ASN A 114 -4.11 11.29 -6.35
N VAL A 115 -5.39 11.16 -6.00
CA VAL A 115 -6.40 10.43 -6.79
C VAL A 115 -6.46 10.93 -8.23
N GLN A 116 -6.49 12.24 -8.45
CA GLN A 116 -6.59 12.80 -9.79
C GLN A 116 -5.40 12.43 -10.69
N ALA A 117 -4.19 12.45 -10.15
CA ALA A 117 -3.00 12.05 -10.90
C ALA A 117 -2.93 10.52 -11.11
N LEU A 118 -3.41 9.75 -10.13
CA LEU A 118 -3.53 8.29 -10.23
C LEU A 118 -4.55 7.87 -11.30
N GLU A 119 -5.69 8.55 -11.42
CA GLU A 119 -6.69 8.27 -12.46
C GLU A 119 -6.21 8.65 -13.87
N ARG A 120 -5.22 9.55 -13.97
CA ARG A 120 -4.58 9.91 -15.25
C ARG A 120 -3.47 8.94 -15.67
N GLY A 121 -3.05 8.02 -14.81
CA GLY A 121 -2.01 7.03 -15.14
C GLY A 121 -0.58 7.56 -15.19
N LEU A 122 -0.33 8.75 -14.62
CA LEU A 122 0.96 9.43 -14.66
C LEU A 122 1.92 8.90 -13.59
N TYR A 123 2.21 7.60 -13.58
CA TYR A 123 3.10 6.97 -12.61
C TYR A 123 3.66 5.65 -13.13
N TYR A 124 4.85 5.30 -12.63
CA TYR A 124 5.40 3.95 -12.70
C TYR A 124 4.78 3.08 -11.61
N TYR A 125 4.80 3.57 -10.37
CA TYR A 125 4.21 2.91 -9.20
C TYR A 125 3.34 3.89 -8.42
N GLY A 126 2.07 3.52 -8.23
CA GLY A 126 1.05 4.32 -7.58
C GLY A 126 0.41 3.57 -6.42
N PHE A 127 0.03 4.30 -5.37
CA PHE A 127 -0.73 3.71 -4.27
C PHE A 127 -1.64 4.73 -3.59
N SER A 128 -2.74 4.24 -3.01
CA SER A 128 -3.59 5.06 -2.15
C SER A 128 -4.41 4.19 -1.21
N HIS A 129 -5.10 4.84 -0.27
CA HIS A 129 -6.12 4.21 0.57
C HIS A 129 -7.52 4.34 -0.02
N GLU A 130 -7.65 4.72 -1.30
CA GLU A 130 -8.94 4.83 -1.96
C GLU A 130 -9.51 3.45 -2.29
N PRO A 131 -10.78 3.19 -1.92
CA PRO A 131 -11.48 1.99 -2.35
C PRO A 131 -11.58 1.88 -3.88
N MET A 132 -11.59 0.66 -4.40
CA MET A 132 -11.72 0.36 -5.83
C MET A 132 -12.93 1.04 -6.47
N HIS A 133 -14.06 1.10 -5.76
CA HIS A 133 -15.28 1.74 -6.26
C HIS A 133 -15.21 3.28 -6.30
N LYS A 134 -14.15 3.89 -5.74
CA LYS A 134 -13.94 5.36 -5.69
C LYS A 134 -12.79 5.85 -6.57
N ILE A 135 -12.03 4.95 -7.20
CA ILE A 135 -10.89 5.33 -8.05
C ILE A 135 -10.93 4.59 -9.38
N LYS A 136 -10.74 5.34 -10.47
CA LYS A 136 -10.69 4.79 -11.83
C LYS A 136 -9.25 4.55 -12.25
N ILE A 137 -8.79 3.32 -12.08
CA ILE A 137 -7.45 2.94 -12.52
C ILE A 137 -7.42 2.75 -14.05
N PRO A 138 -6.46 3.37 -14.75
CA PRO A 138 -6.34 3.22 -16.20
C PRO A 138 -6.12 1.76 -16.63
N PRO A 139 -6.48 1.41 -17.88
CA PRO A 139 -6.13 0.11 -18.45
C PRO A 139 -4.60 -0.08 -18.53
N ALA A 140 -4.18 -1.32 -18.78
CA ALA A 140 -2.77 -1.73 -18.78
C ALA A 140 -2.03 -1.41 -17.46
N THR A 141 -2.76 -1.46 -16.34
CA THR A 141 -2.20 -1.30 -14.99
C THR A 141 -2.10 -2.66 -14.32
N PHE A 142 -0.92 -3.02 -13.84
CA PHE A 142 -0.75 -4.16 -12.95
C PHE A 142 -1.30 -3.77 -11.58
N THR A 143 -2.38 -4.41 -11.13
CA THR A 143 -3.02 -4.08 -9.86
C THR A 143 -2.69 -5.10 -8.79
N LEU A 144 -2.47 -4.63 -7.56
CA LEU A 144 -2.24 -5.52 -6.43
C LEU A 144 -2.82 -5.04 -5.10
N THR A 145 -2.90 -5.95 -4.14
CA THR A 145 -3.20 -5.65 -2.74
C THR A 145 -2.54 -6.64 -1.78
N VAL A 146 -2.48 -6.28 -0.50
CA VAL A 146 -2.05 -7.16 0.59
C VAL A 146 -3.16 -7.25 1.63
N LEU A 147 -3.48 -8.49 2.01
CA LEU A 147 -4.49 -8.83 3.00
C LEU A 147 -3.82 -9.27 4.30
N ARG A 148 -4.53 -9.19 5.42
CA ARG A 148 -4.03 -9.57 6.74
C ARG A 148 -5.15 -10.18 7.57
N ASP A 149 -4.80 -11.00 8.55
CA ASP A 149 -5.74 -11.40 9.59
C ASP A 149 -6.56 -10.17 10.10
N PRO A 150 -7.90 -10.25 10.09
CA PRO A 150 -8.78 -9.13 10.41
C PRO A 150 -8.52 -8.56 11.81
N VAL A 151 -8.39 -9.42 12.82
CA VAL A 151 -8.16 -9.01 14.22
C VAL A 151 -6.80 -8.34 14.34
N GLU A 152 -5.74 -8.93 13.80
CA GLU A 152 -4.42 -8.32 13.84
C GLU A 152 -4.36 -6.96 13.14
N ARG A 153 -5.01 -6.82 11.98
CA ARG A 153 -5.12 -5.56 11.23
C ARG A 153 -5.81 -4.51 12.09
N PHE A 154 -6.96 -4.86 12.67
CA PHE A 154 -7.74 -3.99 13.54
C PHE A 154 -6.94 -3.52 14.76
N LEU A 155 -6.31 -4.45 15.48
CA LEU A 155 -5.50 -4.13 16.65
C LEU A 155 -4.24 -3.34 16.29
N SER A 156 -3.66 -3.56 15.12
CA SER A 156 -2.54 -2.74 14.62
C SER A 156 -2.96 -1.29 14.38
N HIS A 157 -4.21 -1.05 13.96
CA HIS A 157 -4.79 0.29 13.84
C HIS A 157 -4.99 0.92 15.21
N TYR A 158 -5.66 0.21 16.11
CA TYR A 158 -5.87 0.66 17.49
C TYR A 158 -4.56 1.05 18.19
N LYS A 159 -3.54 0.19 18.13
CA LYS A 159 -2.22 0.44 18.71
C LYS A 159 -1.54 1.69 18.16
N MET A 160 -1.67 1.95 16.86
CA MET A 160 -1.12 3.16 16.25
C MET A 160 -1.82 4.42 16.78
N LEU A 161 -3.14 4.40 16.92
CA LEU A 161 -3.88 5.56 17.43
C LEU A 161 -3.56 5.80 18.92
N ILE A 162 -3.44 4.74 19.73
CA ILE A 162 -2.94 4.84 21.10
C ILE A 162 -1.56 5.49 21.11
N GLN A 163 -0.63 4.98 20.30
CA GLN A 163 0.73 5.50 20.24
C GLN A 163 0.73 6.99 19.88
N PHE A 164 -0.03 7.39 18.87
CA PHE A 164 -0.12 8.79 18.45
C PHE A 164 -0.67 9.68 19.58
N LYS A 165 -1.66 9.19 20.34
CA LYS A 165 -2.21 9.89 21.50
C LYS A 165 -1.21 9.98 22.66
N GLU A 166 -0.55 8.87 23.02
CA GLU A 166 0.41 8.80 24.14
C GLU A 166 1.66 9.64 23.85
N GLU A 167 2.13 9.65 22.60
CA GLU A 167 3.34 10.38 22.16
C GLU A 167 3.04 11.81 21.67
N ASN A 168 1.78 12.26 21.70
CA ASN A 168 1.33 13.55 21.18
C ASN A 168 1.77 13.83 19.72
N ILE A 169 1.68 12.80 18.86
CA ILE A 169 2.01 12.93 17.44
C ILE A 169 0.89 13.70 16.73
N ASP A 170 1.23 14.89 16.23
CA ASP A 170 0.33 15.70 15.39
C ASP A 170 0.25 15.09 13.97
N HIS A 171 -0.72 14.21 13.79
CA HIS A 171 -1.01 13.56 12.50
C HIS A 171 -2.45 13.88 12.08
N PRO A 172 -2.71 14.22 10.79
CA PRO A 172 -4.05 14.60 10.32
C PRO A 172 -5.16 13.60 10.68
N CYS A 173 -4.83 12.29 10.66
CA CYS A 173 -5.79 11.25 11.03
C CYS A 173 -6.26 11.32 12.49
N MET A 174 -5.52 11.97 13.41
CA MET A 174 -5.96 12.07 14.81
C MET A 174 -7.19 12.97 14.97
N GLN A 175 -7.44 13.89 14.04
CA GLN A 175 -8.63 14.74 14.05
C GLN A 175 -9.91 13.93 13.78
N THR A 176 -9.82 12.93 12.90
CA THR A 176 -10.97 12.12 12.48
C THR A 176 -11.05 10.77 13.19
N GLU A 177 -9.91 10.13 13.43
CA GLU A 177 -9.80 8.77 13.98
C GLU A 177 -9.56 8.75 15.50
N GLY A 178 -8.96 9.83 16.05
CA GLY A 178 -8.71 9.97 17.48
C GLY A 178 -9.96 9.82 18.35
N PRO A 179 -11.12 10.40 17.98
CA PRO A 179 -12.38 10.24 18.72
C PRO A 179 -12.85 8.78 18.87
N TRP A 180 -12.45 7.88 17.98
CA TRP A 180 -12.83 6.47 18.04
C TRP A 180 -12.22 5.76 19.25
N LEU A 181 -11.02 6.18 19.71
CA LEU A 181 -10.29 5.50 20.78
C LEU A 181 -11.09 5.36 22.08
N GLY A 182 -11.93 6.35 22.40
CA GLY A 182 -12.61 6.43 23.69
C GLY A 182 -11.67 6.25 24.89
N ASN A 183 -12.14 5.49 25.89
CA ASN A 183 -11.40 5.22 27.13
C ASN A 183 -10.91 3.76 27.21
N SER A 184 -11.36 2.88 26.31
CA SER A 184 -11.12 1.44 26.35
C SER A 184 -11.13 0.81 24.95
N ILE A 185 -10.72 -0.46 24.83
CA ILE A 185 -10.88 -1.20 23.57
C ILE A 185 -12.36 -1.39 23.20
N TYR A 186 -13.26 -1.53 24.18
CA TYR A 186 -14.69 -1.65 23.91
C TYR A 186 -15.24 -0.37 23.26
N ASP A 187 -14.86 0.80 23.77
CA ASP A 187 -15.21 2.06 23.13
C ASP A 187 -14.73 2.10 21.68
N PHE A 188 -13.51 1.62 21.41
CA PHE A 188 -12.97 1.60 20.06
C PHE A 188 -13.74 0.65 19.14
N ILE A 189 -14.09 -0.55 19.61
CA ILE A 189 -14.93 -1.51 18.87
C ILE A 189 -16.30 -0.90 18.54
N GLU A 190 -16.88 -0.14 19.46
CA GLU A 190 -18.22 0.45 19.32
C GLU A 190 -18.23 1.73 18.47
N ARG A 191 -17.13 2.49 18.44
CA ARG A 191 -17.07 3.81 17.80
C ARG A 191 -16.41 3.81 16.43
N ILE A 192 -15.59 2.82 16.11
CA ILE A 192 -14.91 2.76 14.81
C ILE A 192 -15.96 2.63 13.68
N PRO A 193 -15.91 3.47 12.62
CA PRO A 193 -16.83 3.35 11.50
C PRO A 193 -16.67 2.01 10.78
N LYS A 194 -17.77 1.50 10.22
CA LYS A 194 -17.83 0.18 9.59
C LYS A 194 -16.83 0.04 8.44
N GLU A 195 -16.63 1.09 7.64
CA GLU A 195 -15.67 1.17 6.54
C GLU A 195 -14.19 1.03 6.97
N HIS A 196 -13.89 1.30 8.25
CA HIS A 196 -12.57 1.13 8.83
C HIS A 196 -12.44 -0.19 9.61
N ALA A 197 -13.53 -0.67 10.22
CA ALA A 197 -13.61 -1.98 10.86
C ALA A 197 -13.52 -3.12 9.83
N LEU A 198 -14.27 -3.02 8.74
CA LEU A 198 -14.32 -3.99 7.64
C LEU A 198 -13.56 -3.47 6.40
N ASN A 199 -12.39 -2.86 6.63
CA ASN A 199 -11.65 -2.15 5.60
C ASN A 199 -11.21 -3.05 4.43
N GLN A 200 -10.92 -4.33 4.67
CA GLN A 200 -10.53 -5.25 3.61
C GLN A 200 -11.66 -5.52 2.63
N ILE A 201 -12.90 -5.63 3.12
CA ILE A 201 -14.08 -5.76 2.25
C ILE A 201 -14.38 -4.40 1.62
N TYR A 202 -14.43 -3.33 2.41
CA TYR A 202 -14.85 -2.01 1.93
C TYR A 202 -13.97 -1.50 0.78
N MET A 203 -12.66 -1.78 0.83
CA MET A 203 -11.74 -1.44 -0.26
C MET A 203 -12.14 -2.05 -1.61
N PHE A 204 -12.93 -3.12 -1.63
CA PHE A 204 -13.35 -3.84 -2.83
C PHE A 204 -14.86 -4.02 -2.96
N SER A 205 -15.67 -3.46 -2.07
CA SER A 205 -17.13 -3.51 -2.13
C SER A 205 -17.73 -2.35 -1.33
N GLU A 206 -18.46 -1.47 -2.00
CA GLU A 206 -19.11 -0.31 -1.36
C GLU A 206 -20.16 -0.73 -0.33
N ASN A 207 -20.89 -1.81 -0.61
CA ASN A 207 -22.01 -2.30 0.20
C ASN A 207 -21.61 -3.40 1.20
N PHE A 208 -20.31 -3.66 1.38
CA PHE A 208 -19.79 -4.71 2.25
C PHE A 208 -20.16 -6.15 1.83
N SER A 209 -20.39 -6.40 0.54
CA SER A 209 -20.63 -7.74 0.02
C SER A 209 -19.33 -8.54 -0.06
N VAL A 210 -19.29 -9.66 0.66
CA VAL A 210 -18.19 -10.63 0.60
C VAL A 210 -18.00 -11.17 -0.83
N ASP A 211 -19.09 -11.43 -1.54
CA ASP A 211 -19.05 -11.93 -2.92
C ASP A 211 -18.47 -10.89 -3.89
N GLU A 212 -18.86 -9.63 -3.75
CA GLU A 212 -18.31 -8.55 -4.58
C GLU A 212 -16.82 -8.34 -4.30
N ALA A 213 -16.44 -8.24 -3.03
CA ALA A 213 -15.04 -8.09 -2.63
C ALA A 213 -14.18 -9.27 -3.13
N TYR A 214 -14.68 -10.50 -3.00
CA TYR A 214 -14.01 -11.69 -3.51
C TYR A 214 -13.79 -11.62 -5.03
N ARG A 215 -14.83 -11.31 -5.82
CA ARG A 215 -14.70 -11.16 -7.28
C ARG A 215 -13.70 -10.07 -7.66
N ASN A 216 -13.75 -8.93 -6.97
CA ASN A 216 -12.89 -7.80 -7.27
C ASN A 216 -11.42 -8.07 -6.92
N ILE A 217 -11.14 -8.71 -5.78
CA ILE A 217 -9.78 -9.09 -5.37
C ILE A 217 -9.21 -10.17 -6.31
N THR A 218 -10.01 -11.18 -6.66
CA THR A 218 -9.56 -12.24 -7.58
C THR A 218 -9.36 -11.73 -9.02
N GLY A 219 -9.99 -10.61 -9.38
CA GLY A 219 -9.76 -9.89 -10.64
C GLY A 219 -8.49 -9.04 -10.68
N LEU A 220 -7.79 -8.84 -9.55
CA LEU A 220 -6.51 -8.13 -9.54
C LEU A 220 -5.41 -8.94 -10.23
N SER A 221 -4.36 -8.26 -10.70
CA SER A 221 -3.19 -8.94 -11.26
C SER A 221 -2.45 -9.80 -10.23
N HIS A 222 -2.49 -9.38 -8.95
CA HIS A 222 -1.94 -10.14 -7.84
C HIS A 222 -2.57 -9.74 -6.50
N TYR A 223 -2.69 -10.67 -5.57
CA TYR A 223 -2.95 -10.38 -4.17
C TYR A 223 -2.08 -11.32 -3.33
N MET A 224 -1.76 -10.91 -2.12
CA MET A 224 -0.94 -11.69 -1.19
C MET A 224 -1.44 -11.53 0.24
N PHE A 225 -1.02 -12.44 1.12
CA PHE A 225 -1.31 -12.39 2.54
C PHE A 225 -0.07 -11.93 3.31
N GLN A 226 -0.27 -11.11 4.34
CA GLN A 226 0.81 -10.62 5.18
C GLN A 226 1.55 -11.76 5.91
N SER A 227 0.87 -12.87 6.23
CA SER A 227 1.47 -14.07 6.80
C SER A 227 2.55 -14.68 5.90
N ASP A 228 2.41 -14.55 4.58
CA ASP A 228 3.29 -15.14 3.57
C ASP A 228 3.94 -14.06 2.68
N LEU A 229 4.16 -12.87 3.24
CA LEU A 229 4.53 -11.67 2.48
C LEU A 229 5.80 -11.88 1.64
N GLN A 230 6.80 -12.56 2.17
CA GLN A 230 8.06 -12.81 1.45
C GLN A 230 7.83 -13.68 0.19
N THR A 231 7.05 -14.75 0.30
CA THR A 231 6.70 -15.60 -0.83
C THR A 231 5.86 -14.82 -1.84
N GLY A 232 4.86 -14.07 -1.37
CA GLY A 232 4.04 -13.20 -2.23
C GLY A 232 4.88 -12.19 -3.00
N MET A 233 5.86 -11.56 -2.35
CA MET A 233 6.75 -10.59 -3.00
C MET A 233 7.69 -11.22 -4.02
N LYS A 234 8.16 -12.45 -3.78
CA LYS A 234 8.91 -13.22 -4.79
C LYS A 234 8.06 -13.49 -6.03
N GLN A 235 6.81 -13.91 -5.84
CA GLN A 235 5.87 -14.15 -6.94
C GLN A 235 5.53 -12.86 -7.69
N LEU A 236 5.30 -11.76 -6.96
CA LEU A 236 5.12 -10.44 -7.55
C LEU A 236 6.30 -10.05 -8.43
N GLY A 237 7.53 -10.25 -7.95
CA GLY A 237 8.74 -9.99 -8.70
C GLY A 237 8.80 -10.79 -10.00
N GLN A 238 8.50 -12.08 -9.95
CA GLN A 238 8.41 -12.94 -11.14
C GLN A 238 7.37 -12.44 -12.15
N LYS A 239 6.17 -12.07 -11.69
CA LYS A 239 5.09 -11.55 -12.56
C LYS A 239 5.44 -10.22 -13.21
N LEU A 240 6.23 -9.39 -12.54
CA LEU A 240 6.65 -8.08 -13.03
C LEU A 240 7.96 -8.12 -13.83
N GLY A 241 8.71 -9.23 -13.77
CA GLY A 241 10.09 -9.28 -14.28
C GLY A 241 11.05 -8.41 -13.46
N ILE A 242 10.76 -8.24 -12.17
CA ILE A 242 11.52 -7.39 -11.24
C ILE A 242 12.13 -8.27 -10.14
N ASN A 243 13.41 -8.04 -9.85
CA ASN A 243 14.04 -8.65 -8.68
C ASN A 243 13.95 -7.70 -7.49
N PHE A 244 13.03 -7.96 -6.56
CA PHE A 244 12.97 -7.20 -5.31
C PHE A 244 14.11 -7.66 -4.39
N GLU A 245 14.96 -6.73 -3.98
CA GLU A 245 15.93 -6.97 -2.91
C GLU A 245 15.19 -7.11 -1.57
N ASP A 246 15.80 -7.85 -0.64
CA ASP A 246 15.27 -7.94 0.72
C ASP A 246 15.49 -6.62 1.44
N VAL A 247 14.42 -5.82 1.54
CA VAL A 247 14.42 -4.54 2.26
C VAL A 247 14.29 -4.73 3.78
N GLY A 248 14.26 -5.98 4.25
CA GLY A 248 14.01 -6.34 5.64
C GLY A 248 12.58 -6.06 6.06
N LEU A 249 12.02 -6.92 6.92
CA LEU A 249 10.74 -6.62 7.58
C LEU A 249 10.96 -5.54 8.63
N VAL A 250 10.85 -4.27 8.24
CA VAL A 250 10.84 -3.15 9.18
C VAL A 250 9.49 -3.16 9.90
N GLY A 251 9.41 -3.95 10.97
CA GLY A 251 8.26 -4.01 11.85
C GLY A 251 8.04 -2.67 12.53
N ALA A 252 7.19 -1.82 11.96
CA ALA A 252 6.74 -0.57 12.59
C ALA A 252 5.67 -0.80 13.67
N GLY A 253 5.47 -2.05 14.10
CA GLY A 253 4.50 -2.40 15.13
C GLY A 253 5.02 -1.98 16.50
N SER A 254 4.16 -1.36 17.32
CA SER A 254 4.49 -1.15 18.72
C SER A 254 4.80 -2.51 19.35
N LYS A 255 5.95 -2.62 20.03
CA LYS A 255 6.38 -3.84 20.73
C LYS A 255 5.43 -4.22 21.88
N LYS A 256 4.50 -3.32 22.23
CA LYS A 256 3.51 -3.52 23.28
C LYS A 256 2.54 -4.63 22.86
N LYS A 257 2.66 -5.78 23.51
CA LYS A 257 1.60 -6.80 23.48
C LYS A 257 0.36 -6.18 24.12
N LEU A 258 -0.74 -6.18 23.36
CA LEU A 258 -2.03 -5.78 23.89
C LEU A 258 -2.69 -7.06 24.36
N HIS A 259 -3.00 -7.14 25.65
CA HIS A 259 -3.83 -8.22 26.16
C HIS A 259 -5.29 -7.79 26.02
N LEU A 260 -6.09 -8.60 25.33
CA LEU A 260 -7.52 -8.39 25.19
C LEU A 260 -8.24 -9.33 26.15
N PRO A 261 -9.22 -8.84 26.91
CA PRO A 261 -10.20 -9.70 27.57
C PRO A 261 -10.88 -10.62 26.54
N ASP A 262 -11.19 -11.86 26.94
CA ASP A 262 -11.76 -12.87 26.04
C ASP A 262 -13.10 -12.43 25.42
N ASP A 263 -13.93 -11.73 26.19
CA ASP A 263 -15.21 -11.19 25.72
C ASP A 263 -15.03 -10.05 24.71
N ALA A 264 -13.98 -9.22 24.87
CA ALA A 264 -13.62 -8.20 23.87
C ALA A 264 -13.15 -8.86 22.57
N LEU A 265 -12.34 -9.91 22.66
CA LEU A 265 -11.88 -10.67 21.52
C LEU A 265 -13.05 -11.35 20.79
N GLN A 266 -13.99 -11.95 21.52
CA GLN A 266 -15.19 -12.56 20.95
C GLN A 266 -16.07 -11.53 20.22
N LYS A 267 -16.29 -10.34 20.83
CA LYS A 267 -17.02 -9.23 20.19
C LYS A 267 -16.32 -8.80 18.89
N LEU A 268 -14.99 -8.70 18.92
CA LEU A 268 -14.20 -8.31 17.76
C LEU A 268 -14.27 -9.36 16.64
N HIS A 269 -14.14 -10.66 16.96
CA HIS A 269 -14.31 -11.73 15.98
C HIS A 269 -15.68 -11.69 15.31
N LYS A 270 -16.75 -11.49 16.09
CA LYS A 270 -18.10 -11.37 15.55
C LYS A 270 -18.25 -10.17 14.63
N LEU A 271 -17.68 -9.02 14.99
CA LEU A 271 -17.67 -7.83 14.14
C LEU A 271 -16.96 -8.10 12.80
N LEU A 272 -15.87 -8.87 12.83
CA LEU A 272 -14.98 -9.12 11.69
C LEU A 272 -15.26 -10.42 10.94
N GLU A 273 -16.29 -11.17 11.31
CA GLU A 273 -16.68 -12.44 10.68
C GLU A 273 -16.77 -12.35 9.14
N PRO A 274 -17.33 -11.30 8.53
CA PRO A 274 -17.34 -11.19 7.07
C PRO A 274 -15.93 -11.13 6.45
N GLU A 275 -14.96 -10.47 7.09
CA GLU A 275 -13.58 -10.45 6.57
C GLU A 275 -12.94 -11.84 6.69
N TYR A 276 -13.21 -12.58 7.76
CA TYR A 276 -12.73 -13.96 7.89
C TYR A 276 -13.27 -14.85 6.76
N GLU A 277 -14.56 -14.75 6.47
CA GLU A 277 -15.19 -15.46 5.35
C GLU A 277 -14.51 -15.10 4.01
N LEU A 278 -14.27 -13.81 3.76
CA LEU A 278 -13.56 -13.36 2.56
C LEU A 278 -12.16 -13.99 2.45
N LEU A 279 -11.36 -13.94 3.52
CA LEU A 279 -9.99 -14.46 3.49
C LEU A 279 -9.95 -15.98 3.31
N GLU A 280 -10.87 -16.71 3.93
CA GLU A 280 -10.98 -18.16 3.76
C GLU A 280 -11.27 -18.52 2.29
N ARG A 281 -12.24 -17.83 1.66
CA ARG A 281 -12.55 -18.01 0.24
C ARG A 281 -11.35 -17.71 -0.66
N LEU A 282 -10.59 -16.64 -0.38
CA LEU A 282 -9.40 -16.28 -1.14
C LEU A 282 -8.28 -17.32 -1.00
N ARG A 283 -8.03 -17.82 0.21
CA ARG A 283 -7.03 -18.89 0.46
C ARG A 283 -7.39 -20.21 -0.21
N ASN A 284 -8.67 -20.55 -0.24
CA ASN A 284 -9.14 -21.78 -0.89
C ASN A 284 -9.06 -21.70 -2.43
N ASN A 285 -9.11 -20.49 -2.99
CA ASN A 285 -8.99 -20.27 -4.43
C ASN A 285 -7.55 -20.15 -4.93
N SER A 286 -6.60 -19.76 -4.08
CA SER A 286 -5.19 -19.73 -4.48
C SER A 286 -4.69 -21.17 -4.65
N THR A 287 -4.61 -21.61 -5.92
CA THR A 287 -3.97 -22.88 -6.31
C THR A 287 -2.55 -23.01 -5.75
N GLU A 288 -1.92 -21.87 -5.46
CA GLU A 288 -0.59 -21.73 -4.88
C GLU A 288 -0.52 -21.98 -3.36
N HIS A 289 -1.63 -21.95 -2.61
CA HIS A 289 -1.64 -22.31 -1.17
C HIS A 289 -1.84 -23.82 -0.92
N ARG A 290 -2.42 -24.57 -1.88
CA ARG A 290 -2.65 -26.02 -1.72
C ARG A 290 -1.36 -26.82 -1.59
N SER A 291 -0.22 -26.33 -2.08
CA SER A 291 1.08 -27.00 -1.90
C SER A 291 1.73 -26.81 -0.53
N TYR A 292 1.21 -25.88 0.31
CA TYR A 292 1.83 -25.52 1.58
C TYR A 292 1.09 -26.07 2.81
N LEU A 293 -0.24 -26.22 2.75
CA LEU A 293 -1.03 -26.83 3.83
C LEU A 293 -0.72 -28.33 4.05
N THR A 294 -0.04 -29.00 3.11
CA THR A 294 0.40 -30.39 3.29
C THR A 294 1.67 -30.54 4.12
N CYS A 295 2.38 -29.44 4.47
CA CYS A 295 3.67 -29.53 5.15
C CYS A 295 3.66 -28.98 6.59
N THR A 296 2.92 -27.90 6.89
CA THR A 296 2.98 -27.23 8.21
C THR A 296 1.78 -27.52 9.12
N ASP A 297 0.59 -27.80 8.55
CA ASP A 297 -0.65 -27.93 9.32
C ASP A 297 -0.75 -29.26 10.13
N GLN A 298 0.12 -30.23 9.85
CA GLN A 298 0.22 -31.47 10.64
C GLN A 298 1.03 -31.30 11.94
N GLN A 299 1.88 -30.27 12.06
CA GLN A 299 2.72 -30.09 13.24
C GLN A 299 2.05 -29.26 14.35
N GLU A 300 1.20 -28.29 14.00
CA GLU A 300 0.52 -27.47 15.01
C GLU A 300 -0.77 -28.12 15.56
N LYS A 301 -1.45 -28.98 14.78
CA LYS A 301 -2.62 -29.74 15.27
C LYS A 301 -2.27 -30.86 16.26
N MET A 302 -1.01 -31.24 16.42
CA MET A 302 -0.57 -32.19 17.46
C MET A 302 -0.13 -31.54 18.78
N GLN A 303 -0.08 -30.21 18.88
CA GLN A 303 0.30 -29.53 20.14
C GLN A 303 -0.90 -28.95 20.91
N LEU A 304 -2.13 -29.17 20.41
CA LEU A 304 -3.38 -28.74 21.02
C LEU A 304 -4.34 -29.90 21.34
N LEU A 305 -3.82 -31.13 21.40
CA LEU A 305 -4.46 -32.32 21.99
C LEU A 305 -3.50 -32.95 23.00
#